data_AF-A0A963APL6-F1
#
_entry.id   AF-A0A963APL6-F1
#
_cell.length_a   1.000
_cell.length_b   1.000
_cell.length_c   1.000
_cell.angle_alpha   90.00
_cell.angle_beta   90.00
_cell.angle_gamma   90.00
#
_symmetry.space_group_name_H-M   'P 1'
#
loop_
_entity.id
_entity.type
_entity.pdbx_description
1 polymer ?
#
loop_
_entity_poly.entity_id
_entity_poly.type
_entity_poly.pdbx_seq_one_letter_code
_entity_poly.pdbx_strand_id
1 'polypeptide(L)'
;VDLEQFIRWKLDPERPYQYHIDTSIQSQLDYLIDLRGKILVDFIGRYENLNNDFAHVCEVLGIRRLQLPHKREARDRNKDYRSYYSDALAELVENYFERDIKTLNYSFEPTPD
;
A
#
# COMPACT_ATOMS: atom_id res chain seq x y z
N VAL A 1 -14.92 -9.56 -13.66
CA VAL A 1 -15.55 -8.79 -12.56
C VAL A 1 -15.00 -7.40 -12.67
N ASP A 2 -15.88 -6.41 -12.72
CA ASP A 2 -15.49 -5.00 -12.77
C ASP A 2 -14.81 -4.60 -11.44
N LEU A 3 -13.71 -3.83 -11.52
CA LEU A 3 -12.94 -3.44 -10.33
C LEU A 3 -13.81 -2.61 -9.38
N GLU A 4 -14.60 -1.69 -9.92
CA GLU A 4 -15.46 -0.83 -9.12
C GLU A 4 -16.49 -1.66 -8.34
N GLN A 5 -17.20 -2.57 -9.03
CA GLN A 5 -18.13 -3.48 -8.37
C GLN A 5 -17.45 -4.32 -7.28
N PHE A 6 -16.23 -4.82 -7.54
CA PHE A 6 -15.49 -5.62 -6.57
C PHE A 6 -15.11 -4.80 -5.32
N ILE A 7 -14.61 -3.58 -5.48
CA ILE A 7 -14.23 -2.72 -4.35
C ILE A 7 -15.44 -2.30 -3.53
N ARG A 8 -16.55 -1.93 -4.19
CA ARG A 8 -17.81 -1.60 -3.49
C ARG A 8 -18.29 -2.75 -2.63
N TRP A 9 -18.31 -3.97 -3.19
CA TRP A 9 -18.63 -5.16 -2.42
C TRP A 9 -17.60 -5.42 -1.31
N LYS A 10 -16.30 -5.32 -1.61
CA LYS A 10 -15.21 -5.58 -0.67
C LYS A 10 -15.27 -4.71 0.60
N LEU A 11 -15.66 -3.45 0.44
CA LEU A 11 -15.71 -2.45 1.50
C LEU A 11 -17.12 -2.30 2.13
N ASP A 12 -18.10 -3.06 1.68
CA ASP A 12 -19.45 -3.06 2.26
C ASP A 12 -19.43 -3.64 3.70
N PRO A 13 -19.81 -2.87 4.74
CA PRO A 13 -19.82 -3.35 6.12
C PRO A 13 -20.90 -4.41 6.39
N GLU A 14 -21.95 -4.49 5.56
CA GLU A 14 -23.05 -5.45 5.70
C GLU A 14 -22.75 -6.80 5.05
N ARG A 15 -21.62 -6.92 4.32
CA ARG A 15 -21.26 -8.19 3.68
C ARG A 15 -20.90 -9.25 4.73
N PRO A 16 -21.10 -10.55 4.44
CA PRO A 16 -20.59 -11.62 5.28
C PRO A 16 -19.06 -11.58 5.41
N TYR A 17 -18.57 -11.94 6.59
CA TYR A 17 -17.14 -12.12 6.83
C TYR A 17 -16.53 -13.15 5.87
N GLN A 18 -15.40 -12.79 5.28
CA GLN A 18 -14.57 -13.63 4.45
C GLN A 18 -13.10 -13.36 4.77
N TYR A 19 -12.45 -14.34 5.41
CA TYR A 19 -11.09 -14.23 5.92
C TYR A 19 -10.08 -13.53 4.99
N HIS A 20 -10.03 -13.93 3.71
CA HIS A 20 -9.10 -13.33 2.75
C HIS A 20 -9.42 -11.88 2.41
N ILE A 21 -10.70 -11.52 2.39
CA ILE A 21 -11.15 -10.17 2.08
C ILE A 21 -10.91 -9.26 3.29
N ASP A 22 -11.37 -9.68 4.46
CA ASP A 22 -11.26 -8.92 5.70
C ASP A 22 -9.81 -8.69 6.12
N THR A 23 -8.95 -9.70 6.01
CA THR A 23 -7.51 -9.52 6.26
C THR A 23 -6.88 -8.54 5.26
N SER A 24 -7.36 -8.50 4.01
CA SER A 24 -6.79 -7.64 2.97
C SER A 24 -7.27 -6.18 3.00
N ILE A 25 -8.15 -5.81 3.93
CA ILE A 25 -8.62 -4.44 4.15
C ILE A 25 -8.20 -3.90 5.52
N GLN A 26 -7.46 -4.71 6.30
CA GLN A 26 -6.83 -4.22 7.52
C GLN A 26 -5.83 -3.12 7.19
N SER A 27 -5.76 -2.13 8.08
CA SER A 27 -4.79 -1.05 8.01
C SER A 27 -3.38 -1.61 8.04
N GLN A 28 -2.53 -1.20 7.09
CA GLN A 28 -1.11 -1.52 7.14
C GLN A 28 -0.44 -0.79 8.30
N LEU A 29 -0.95 0.39 8.66
CA LEU A 29 -0.44 1.17 9.78
C LEU A 29 -0.54 0.41 11.12
N ASP A 30 -1.54 -0.45 11.31
CA ASP A 30 -1.70 -1.25 12.53
C ASP A 30 -0.50 -2.20 12.79
N TYR A 31 0.29 -2.52 11.77
CA TYR A 31 1.53 -3.29 11.92
C TYR A 31 2.76 -2.44 12.26
N LEU A 32 2.63 -1.10 12.20
CA LEU A 32 3.74 -0.16 12.31
C LEU A 32 3.66 0.72 13.54
N ILE A 33 2.53 0.78 14.24
CA ILE A 33 2.31 1.67 15.39
C ILE A 33 2.17 0.94 16.73
N ASP A 34 2.44 1.65 17.82
CA ASP A 34 2.07 1.23 19.17
C ASP A 34 0.60 1.52 19.50
N LEU A 35 0.16 1.15 20.70
CA LEU A 35 -1.20 1.39 21.20
C LEU A 35 -1.55 2.89 21.36
N ARG A 36 -0.59 3.79 21.17
CA ARG A 36 -0.75 5.25 21.24
C ARG A 36 -0.65 5.92 19.86
N GLY A 37 -0.52 5.15 18.78
CA GLY A 37 -0.39 5.71 17.43
C GLY A 37 1.03 6.08 17.02
N LYS A 38 2.06 5.77 17.82
CA LYS A 38 3.44 6.11 17.50
C LYS A 38 4.06 5.06 16.59
N ILE A 39 4.66 5.49 15.48
CA ILE A 39 5.43 4.61 14.58
C ILE A 39 6.61 3.99 15.35
N LEU A 40 6.74 2.67 15.26
CA LEU A 40 7.70 1.84 16.00
C LEU A 40 9.05 1.66 15.30
N VAL A 41 9.15 2.04 14.02
CA VAL A 41 10.32 1.82 13.18
C VAL A 41 10.98 3.15 12.78
N ASP A 42 12.30 3.14 12.63
CA ASP A 42 13.07 4.32 12.22
C ASP A 42 13.02 4.58 10.71
N PHE A 43 12.64 3.55 9.92
CA PHE A 43 12.56 3.63 8.47
C PHE A 43 11.44 2.73 7.91
N ILE A 44 10.67 3.24 6.95
CA ILE A 44 9.65 2.50 6.21
C ILE A 44 10.03 2.51 4.73
N GLY A 45 10.43 1.37 4.21
CA GLY A 45 10.70 1.20 2.77
C GLY A 45 9.41 1.01 1.96
N ARG A 46 9.44 1.44 0.71
CA ARG A 46 8.33 1.41 -0.24
C ARG A 46 8.60 0.43 -1.38
N TYR A 47 7.58 -0.31 -1.83
CA TYR A 47 7.77 -1.34 -2.85
C TYR A 47 8.14 -0.73 -4.21
N GLU A 48 7.58 0.43 -4.54
CA GLU A 48 7.91 1.25 -5.71
C GLU A 48 9.37 1.70 -5.74
N ASN A 49 10.04 1.75 -4.57
CA ASN A 49 11.46 2.11 -4.44
C ASN A 49 12.30 0.98 -3.81
N LEU A 50 11.82 -0.27 -3.88
CA LEU A 50 12.30 -1.40 -3.08
C LEU A 50 13.82 -1.59 -3.11
N ASN A 51 14.44 -1.52 -4.30
CA ASN A 51 15.88 -1.73 -4.45
C ASN A 51 16.72 -0.62 -3.80
N ASN A 52 16.24 0.62 -3.83
CA ASN A 52 16.94 1.76 -3.27
C ASN A 52 16.75 1.81 -1.75
N ASP A 53 15.52 1.60 -1.29
CA ASP A 53 15.19 1.56 0.13
C ASP A 53 15.89 0.39 0.83
N PHE A 54 15.96 -0.78 0.18
CA PHE A 54 16.73 -1.91 0.71
C PHE A 54 18.23 -1.61 0.77
N ALA A 55 18.78 -0.94 -0.26
CA ALA A 55 20.17 -0.53 -0.25
C ALA A 55 20.49 0.46 0.88
N HIS A 56 19.58 1.40 1.14
CA HIS A 56 19.68 2.33 2.27
C HIS A 56 19.70 1.58 3.61
N VAL A 57 18.81 0.62 3.81
CA VAL A 57 18.80 -0.22 5.01
C VAL A 57 20.11 -1.00 5.18
N CYS A 58 20.66 -1.56 4.08
CA CYS A 58 21.96 -2.24 4.15
C CYS A 58 23.08 -1.30 4.61
N GLU A 59 23.10 -0.06 4.10
CA GLU A 59 24.09 0.95 4.47
C GLU A 59 23.98 1.34 5.94
N VAL A 60 22.77 1.63 6.43
CA VAL A 60 22.50 1.95 7.85
C VAL A 60 22.95 0.82 8.78
N LEU A 61 22.76 -0.44 8.36
CA LEU A 61 23.17 -1.61 9.13
C LEU A 61 24.65 -1.99 8.96
N GLY A 62 25.40 -1.30 8.08
CA GLY A 62 26.80 -1.62 7.79
C GLY A 62 27.02 -2.99 7.13
N ILE A 63 25.99 -3.53 6.45
CA ILE A 63 26.08 -4.82 5.76
C ILE A 63 26.30 -4.65 4.26
N ARG A 64 26.90 -5.66 3.64
CA ARG A 64 27.11 -5.65 2.19
C ARG A 64 25.77 -5.55 1.46
N ARG A 65 25.67 -4.56 0.56
CA ARG A 65 24.53 -4.44 -0.35
C ARG A 65 24.35 -5.73 -1.15
N LEU A 66 23.16 -6.32 -1.05
CA LEU A 66 22.73 -7.44 -1.88
C LEU A 66 21.76 -6.94 -2.94
N GLN A 67 21.80 -7.54 -4.12
CA GLN A 67 20.73 -7.36 -5.10
C GLN A 67 19.59 -8.31 -4.75
N LEU A 68 18.39 -7.77 -4.58
CA LEU A 68 17.20 -8.57 -4.33
C LEU A 68 16.83 -9.34 -5.61
N PRO A 69 16.67 -10.67 -5.57
CA PRO A 69 16.27 -11.43 -6.74
C PRO A 69 14.79 -11.16 -7.07
N HIS A 70 14.51 -10.71 -8.30
CA HIS A 70 13.14 -10.46 -8.76
C HIS A 70 12.48 -11.76 -9.25
N LYS A 71 12.05 -12.63 -8.32
CA LYS A 71 11.53 -13.97 -8.65
C LYS A 71 10.08 -13.98 -9.16
N ARG A 72 9.27 -12.99 -8.79
CA ARG A 72 7.84 -12.89 -9.13
C ARG A 72 7.56 -11.54 -9.78
N GLU A 73 7.95 -11.44 -11.04
CA GLU A 73 7.75 -10.24 -11.84
C GLU A 73 6.42 -10.32 -12.59
N ALA A 74 5.54 -9.34 -12.36
CA ALA A 74 4.38 -9.13 -13.19
C ALA A 74 4.82 -8.44 -14.48
N ARG A 75 4.73 -9.14 -15.62
CA ARG A 75 5.20 -8.64 -16.93
C ARG A 75 4.27 -7.60 -17.59
N ASP A 76 3.09 -7.37 -17.02
CA ASP A 76 2.03 -6.54 -17.60
C ASP A 76 1.60 -5.41 -16.65
N ARG A 77 2.57 -4.58 -16.26
CA ARG A 77 2.35 -3.41 -15.36
C ARG A 77 2.73 -2.09 -16.02
N ASN A 78 2.41 -1.93 -17.30
CA ASN A 78 2.67 -0.67 -18.02
C ASN A 78 1.64 0.43 -17.74
N LYS A 79 0.58 0.12 -16.97
CA LYS A 79 -0.45 1.08 -16.59
C LYS A 79 -0.26 1.51 -15.14
N ASP A 80 -0.27 2.82 -14.95
CA ASP A 80 -0.40 3.42 -13.61
C ASP A 80 -1.66 2.88 -12.92
N TYR A 81 -1.54 2.50 -11.65
CA TYR A 81 -2.65 1.97 -10.88
C TYR A 81 -3.81 2.98 -10.78
N ARG A 82 -3.50 4.28 -10.83
CA ARG A 82 -4.52 5.35 -10.80
C ARG A 82 -5.48 5.26 -11.98
N SER A 83 -5.02 4.76 -13.13
CA SER A 83 -5.86 4.59 -14.33
C SER A 83 -6.99 3.56 -14.17
N TYR A 84 -6.98 2.77 -13.11
CA TYR A 84 -8.06 1.82 -12.79
C TYR A 84 -9.16 2.45 -11.92
N TYR A 85 -8.97 3.67 -11.42
CA TYR A 85 -9.91 4.35 -10.53
C TYR A 85 -10.70 5.41 -11.29
N SER A 86 -12.02 5.41 -11.10
CA SER A 86 -12.84 6.60 -11.30
C SER A 86 -12.73 7.50 -10.06
N ASP A 87 -13.05 8.79 -10.19
CA ASP A 87 -13.01 9.74 -9.06
C ASP A 87 -13.84 9.24 -7.87
N ALA A 88 -15.04 8.73 -8.13
CA ALA A 88 -15.91 8.17 -7.10
C ALA A 88 -15.34 6.90 -6.43
N LEU A 89 -14.57 6.10 -7.18
CA LEU A 89 -13.91 4.93 -6.62
C LEU A 89 -12.66 5.30 -5.82
N ALA A 90 -11.89 6.29 -6.29
CA ALA A 90 -10.75 6.83 -5.56
C ALA A 90 -11.20 7.42 -4.23
N GLU A 91 -12.24 8.26 -4.23
CA GLU A 91 -12.82 8.84 -3.01
C GLU A 91 -13.29 7.76 -2.03
N LEU A 92 -13.94 6.69 -2.51
CA LEU A 92 -14.36 5.56 -1.66
C LEU A 92 -13.15 4.91 -0.96
N VAL A 93 -12.07 4.67 -1.69
CA VAL A 93 -10.85 4.05 -1.15
C VAL A 93 -10.07 5.02 -0.26
N GLU A 94 -10.00 6.31 -0.62
CA GLU A 94 -9.39 7.35 0.20
C GLU A 94 -10.08 7.50 1.54
N ASN A 95 -11.42 7.51 1.57
CA ASN A 95 -12.18 7.60 2.80
C ASN A 95 -12.00 6.35 3.67
N TYR A 96 -12.00 5.15 3.06
CA TYR A 96 -11.84 3.91 3.82
C TYR A 96 -10.42 3.76 4.41
N PHE A 97 -9.38 4.12 3.64
CA PHE A 97 -7.98 4.01 4.03
C PHE A 97 -7.36 5.35 4.45
N GLU A 98 -8.17 6.31 4.87
CA GLU A 98 -7.75 7.70 5.15
C GLU A 98 -6.54 7.75 6.10
N ARG A 99 -6.59 6.95 7.16
CA ARG A 99 -5.54 6.88 8.17
C ARG A 99 -4.20 6.39 7.59
N ASP A 100 -4.24 5.34 6.77
CA ASP A 100 -3.05 4.79 6.10
C ASP A 100 -2.51 5.79 5.08
N ILE A 101 -3.36 6.33 4.21
CA ILE A 101 -2.98 7.23 3.13
C ILE A 101 -2.33 8.50 3.69
N LYS A 102 -2.93 9.12 4.72
CA LYS A 102 -2.35 10.30 5.38
C LYS A 102 -1.03 9.99 6.07
N THR A 103 -0.97 8.92 6.87
CA THR A 103 0.22 8.63 7.69
C THR A 103 1.41 8.17 6.84
N LEU A 104 1.14 7.41 5.78
CA LEU A 104 2.16 6.90 4.87
C LEU A 104 2.38 7.83 3.66
N ASN A 105 1.77 9.01 3.64
CA ASN A 105 1.92 10.05 2.64
C ASN A 105 1.71 9.54 1.20
N TYR A 106 0.60 8.83 0.98
CA TYR A 106 0.12 8.42 -0.35
C TYR A 106 -0.91 9.42 -0.88
N SER A 107 -1.13 9.40 -2.19
CA SER A 107 -2.14 10.21 -2.87
C SER A 107 -2.56 9.57 -4.19
N PHE A 108 -3.82 9.76 -4.58
CA PHE A 108 -4.31 9.43 -5.91
C PHE A 108 -3.99 10.52 -6.94
N GLU A 109 -3.64 11.73 -6.49
CA GLU A 109 -3.15 12.79 -7.37
C GLU A 109 -1.76 12.42 -7.92
N PRO A 110 -1.49 12.71 -9.21
CA PRO A 110 -0.15 12.61 -9.74
C PRO A 110 0.75 13.63 -9.03
N THR A 111 1.93 13.19 -8.57
CA THR A 111 2.95 14.08 -8.04
C THR A 111 3.36 15.05 -9.17
N PRO A 112 3.33 16.37 -8.96
CA PRO A 112 3.92 17.31 -9.91
C PRO A 112 5.41 16.98 -10.07
N ASP A 113 5.89 17.00 -11.32
CA ASP A 113 7.32 16.84 -11.64
C ASP A 113 8.20 17.88 -10.92
#